data_AF-A0A918QDQ9-F1
#
_entry.id   AF-A0A918QDQ9-F1
#
_cell.length_a   1.000
_cell.length_b   1.000
_cell.length_c   1.000
_cell.angle_alpha   90.00
_cell.angle_beta   90.00
_cell.angle_gamma   90.00
#
_symmetry.space_group_name_H-M   'P 1'
#
loop_
_entity.id
_entity.type
_entity.pdbx_description
1 polymer ?
#
loop_
_entity_poly.entity_id
_entity_poly.type
_entity_poly.pdbx_seq_one_letter_code
_entity_poly.pdbx_strand_id
1 'polypeptide(L)'
;MGSLSIWHLLIIVIVSLPAFLPLVIKRPAGNRFGPQPVGMSMGDAIGVCLKKYFDFNGRASRSEFWWFYLFNVVFNIALAVLARLTGLDGLISLSYGLIIPGLAVGARRLHDINRSGWWQLIGFGFGWFVLVYMLAQPPQNDIEEKAAVFD
;
A
#
# COMPACT_ATOMS: atom_id res chain seq x y z
N MET A 1 -34.32 11.05 -5.79
CA MET A 1 -33.27 10.47 -4.93
C MET A 1 -33.22 8.98 -5.26
N GLY A 2 -32.20 8.52 -6.00
CA GLY A 2 -32.18 7.15 -6.54
C GLY A 2 -32.13 6.11 -5.42
N SER A 3 -33.15 5.26 -5.32
CA SER A 3 -33.18 4.19 -4.32
C SER A 3 -32.14 3.13 -4.68
N LEU A 4 -31.34 2.69 -3.70
CA LEU A 4 -30.46 1.54 -3.82
C LEU A 4 -31.30 0.27 -4.09
N SER A 5 -31.46 -0.06 -5.36
CA SER A 5 -32.15 -1.28 -5.80
C SER A 5 -31.28 -2.52 -5.53
N ILE A 6 -31.92 -3.68 -5.43
CA ILE A 6 -31.28 -5.01 -5.30
C ILE A 6 -30.16 -5.20 -6.35
N TRP A 7 -30.34 -4.67 -7.56
CA TRP A 7 -29.30 -4.69 -8.60
C TRP A 7 -27.99 -3.99 -8.21
N HIS A 8 -28.05 -2.89 -7.46
CA HIS A 8 -26.86 -2.20 -6.96
C HIS A 8 -26.16 -3.03 -5.87
N LEU A 9 -26.94 -3.67 -5.00
CA LEU A 9 -26.41 -4.57 -3.96
C LEU A 9 -25.71 -5.78 -4.60
N LEU A 10 -26.27 -6.37 -5.66
CA LEU A 10 -25.64 -7.47 -6.38
C LEU A 10 -24.31 -7.05 -7.02
N ILE A 11 -24.25 -5.88 -7.66
CA ILE A 11 -23.00 -5.36 -8.24
C ILE A 11 -21.95 -5.16 -7.14
N ILE A 12 -22.32 -4.56 -6.01
CA ILE A 12 -21.41 -4.33 -4.89
C ILE A 12 -20.86 -5.65 -4.34
N VAL A 13 -21.72 -6.67 -4.17
CA VAL A 13 -21.30 -7.99 -3.68
C VAL A 13 -20.39 -8.70 -4.69
N ILE A 14 -20.72 -8.68 -5.97
CA ILE A 14 -19.93 -9.32 -7.03
C ILE A 14 -18.55 -8.64 -7.17
N VAL A 15 -18.49 -7.31 -7.08
CA VAL A 15 -17.23 -6.55 -7.18
C VAL A 15 -16.38 -6.68 -5.91
N SER A 16 -17.00 -6.79 -4.74
CA SER A 16 -16.29 -6.91 -3.47
C SER A 16 -15.79 -8.33 -3.16
N LEU A 17 -16.48 -9.38 -3.59
CA LEU A 17 -16.09 -10.78 -3.35
C LEU A 17 -14.64 -11.10 -3.77
N PRO A 18 -14.18 -10.73 -4.99
CA PRO A 18 -12.79 -10.92 -5.40
C PRO A 18 -11.78 -10.18 -4.50
N ALA A 19 -12.18 -9.06 -3.88
CA ALA A 19 -11.31 -8.32 -2.97
C ALA A 19 -11.06 -9.07 -1.65
N PHE A 20 -11.93 -10.01 -1.26
CA PHE A 20 -11.75 -10.87 -0.07
C PHE A 20 -11.02 -12.18 -0.38
N LEU A 21 -10.91 -12.57 -1.65
CA LEU A 21 -10.17 -13.75 -2.11
C LEU A 21 -8.72 -13.86 -1.55
N PRO A 22 -7.94 -12.77 -1.41
CA PRO A 22 -6.59 -12.81 -0.86
C PRO A 22 -6.48 -13.33 0.56
N LEU A 23 -7.56 -13.25 1.34
CA LEU A 23 -7.61 -13.77 2.70
C LEU A 23 -7.68 -15.30 2.74
N VAL A 24 -8.18 -15.92 1.67
CA VAL A 24 -8.35 -17.38 1.55
C VAL A 24 -7.16 -18.02 0.82
N ILE A 25 -6.56 -17.33 -0.14
CA ILE A 25 -5.43 -17.86 -0.92
C ILE A 25 -4.16 -17.83 -0.08
N LYS A 26 -3.54 -19.01 0.13
CA LYS A 26 -2.23 -19.13 0.81
C LYS A 26 -1.16 -18.27 0.14
N ARG A 27 -0.21 -17.79 0.94
CA ARG A 27 0.93 -17.02 0.42
C ARG A 27 1.78 -17.90 -0.50
N PRO A 28 2.22 -17.39 -1.65
CA PRO A 28 3.17 -18.12 -2.49
C PRO A 28 4.51 -18.26 -1.75
N ALA A 29 5.07 -19.47 -1.76
CA ALA A 29 6.32 -19.83 -1.13
C ALA A 29 7.50 -19.04 -1.74
N GLY A 30 8.43 -18.61 -0.90
CA GLY A 30 9.68 -17.93 -1.21
C GLY A 30 9.49 -16.49 -1.64
N ASN A 31 10.43 -15.59 -1.31
CA ASN A 31 10.39 -14.22 -1.84
C ASN A 31 11.24 -14.07 -3.11
N ARG A 32 10.60 -13.74 -4.24
CA ARG A 32 11.26 -13.53 -5.54
C ARG A 32 11.80 -12.11 -5.77
N PHE A 33 11.49 -11.17 -4.88
CA PHE A 33 11.73 -9.74 -5.06
C PHE A 33 12.98 -9.22 -4.34
N GLY A 34 13.79 -10.12 -3.76
CA GLY A 34 15.08 -9.79 -3.16
C GLY A 34 15.15 -9.96 -1.64
N PRO A 35 16.25 -9.51 -1.00
CA PRO A 35 16.48 -9.70 0.43
C PRO A 35 15.51 -8.89 1.30
N GLN A 36 15.32 -9.35 2.54
CA GLN A 36 14.42 -8.67 3.48
C GLN A 36 14.91 -7.25 3.80
N PRO A 37 14.03 -6.25 3.71
CA PRO A 37 14.40 -4.86 3.99
C PRO A 37 14.52 -4.62 5.49
N VAL A 38 15.56 -3.89 5.90
CA VAL A 38 15.76 -3.47 7.29
C VAL A 38 14.82 -2.34 7.70
N GLY A 39 14.50 -2.27 8.99
CA GLY A 39 13.73 -1.17 9.58
C GLY A 39 14.46 0.16 9.47
N MET A 40 13.72 1.26 9.33
CA MET A 40 14.24 2.60 9.06
C MET A 40 13.61 3.64 10.00
N SER A 41 14.33 4.73 10.25
CA SER A 41 13.77 5.91 10.92
C SER A 41 12.81 6.67 9.98
N MET A 42 12.00 7.57 10.54
CA MET A 42 11.05 8.38 9.77
C MET A 42 11.73 9.20 8.66
N GLY A 43 12.84 9.87 8.98
CA GLY A 43 13.57 10.71 8.02
C GLY A 43 14.16 9.89 6.88
N ASP A 44 14.75 8.74 7.21
CA ASP A 44 15.30 7.82 6.22
C ASP A 44 14.21 7.24 5.31
N ALA A 45 13.05 6.89 5.87
CA ALA A 45 11.91 6.37 5.12
C ALA A 45 11.44 7.38 4.05
N ILE A 46 11.28 8.66 4.42
CA ILE A 46 10.89 9.72 3.48
C ILE A 46 11.96 9.91 2.40
N GLY A 47 13.24 9.97 2.80
CA GLY A 47 14.36 10.11 1.87
C GLY A 47 14.45 8.95 0.88
N VAL A 48 14.25 7.72 1.34
CA VAL A 48 14.26 6.52 0.49
C VAL A 48 13.06 6.49 -0.45
N CYS A 49 11.86 6.82 0.02
CA CYS A 49 10.66 6.87 -0.83
C CYS A 49 10.79 7.91 -1.95
N LEU A 50 11.33 9.10 -1.64
CA LEU A 50 11.56 10.14 -2.64
C LEU A 50 12.73 9.80 -3.57
N LYS A 51 13.76 9.10 -3.10
CA LYS A 51 14.85 8.61 -3.94
C LYS A 51 14.40 7.48 -4.88
N LYS A 52 13.50 6.62 -4.41
CA LYS A 52 12.90 5.50 -5.15
C LYS A 52 11.51 5.84 -5.69
N TYR A 53 11.33 7.08 -6.12
CA TYR A 53 10.01 7.62 -6.51
C TYR A 53 9.35 6.81 -7.64
N PHE A 54 10.12 6.38 -8.64
CA PHE A 54 9.65 5.58 -9.79
C PHE A 54 10.15 4.12 -9.76
N ASP A 55 10.71 3.67 -8.64
CA ASP A 55 11.20 2.30 -8.52
C ASP A 55 10.16 1.42 -7.84
N PHE A 56 9.50 0.58 -8.65
CA PHE A 56 8.52 -0.40 -8.20
C PHE A 56 9.16 -1.75 -7.86
N ASN A 57 10.46 -1.92 -8.14
CA ASN A 57 11.15 -3.18 -7.91
C ASN A 57 11.73 -3.25 -6.50
N GLY A 58 11.84 -4.48 -6.01
CA GLY A 58 12.36 -4.75 -4.69
C GLY A 58 11.30 -4.71 -3.59
N ARG A 59 11.81 -4.61 -2.37
CA ARG A 59 11.08 -4.78 -1.12
C ARG A 59 11.15 -3.51 -0.27
N ALA A 60 10.10 -3.24 0.51
CA ALA A 60 10.01 -2.07 1.38
C ALA A 60 9.61 -2.48 2.79
N SER A 61 10.37 -2.06 3.80
CA SER A 61 10.11 -2.47 5.19
C SER A 61 8.79 -1.88 5.70
N ARG A 62 8.25 -2.47 6.78
CA ARG A 62 7.03 -1.95 7.41
C ARG A 62 7.17 -0.49 7.80
N SER A 63 8.31 -0.14 8.39
CA SER A 63 8.62 1.24 8.79
C SER A 63 8.72 2.16 7.58
N GLU A 64 9.30 1.73 6.46
CA GLU A 64 9.36 2.54 5.24
C GLU A 64 7.95 2.93 4.76
N PHE A 65 7.04 1.96 4.68
CA PHE A 65 5.66 2.19 4.26
C PHE A 65 4.86 3.05 5.24
N TRP A 66 4.85 2.70 6.53
CA TRP A 66 4.00 3.37 7.52
C TRP A 66 4.48 4.79 7.83
N TRP A 67 5.78 5.04 7.86
CA TRP A 67 6.29 6.41 8.02
C TRP A 67 5.95 7.28 6.82
N PHE A 68 6.07 6.75 5.60
CA PHE A 68 5.68 7.49 4.39
C PHE A 68 4.18 7.76 4.32
N TYR A 69 3.36 6.81 4.79
CA TYR A 69 1.92 7.00 4.90
C TYR A 69 1.56 8.10 5.90
N LEU A 70 2.16 8.08 7.10
CA LEU A 70 1.97 9.13 8.10
C LEU A 70 2.42 10.50 7.59
N PHE A 71 3.57 10.55 6.91
CA PHE A 71 4.04 11.77 6.24
C PHE A 71 3.00 12.29 5.24
N ASN A 72 2.42 11.42 4.40
CA ASN A 72 1.35 11.80 3.47
C ASN A 72 0.12 12.37 4.19
N VAL A 73 -0.32 11.76 5.29
CA VAL A 73 -1.47 12.24 6.07
C VAL A 73 -1.19 13.64 6.62
N VAL A 74 -0.04 13.83 7.27
CA VAL A 74 0.35 15.13 7.85
C VAL A 74 0.51 16.20 6.75
N PHE A 75 1.13 15.85 5.62
CA PHE A 75 1.31 16.74 4.48
C PHE A 75 -0.03 17.20 3.91
N ASN A 76 -1.00 16.29 3.73
CA ASN A 76 -2.32 16.64 3.23
C ASN A 76 -3.12 17.51 4.22
N ILE A 77 -3.01 17.25 5.53
CA ILE A 77 -3.63 18.10 6.56
C ILE A 77 -3.02 19.51 6.51
N ALA A 78 -1.69 19.62 6.43
CA ALA A 78 -1.01 20.91 6.34
C ALA A 78 -1.44 21.71 5.09
N LEU A 79 -1.51 21.05 3.92
CA LEU A 79 -2.01 21.68 2.70
C LEU A 79 -3.46 22.14 2.83
N ALA A 80 -4.34 21.33 3.44
CA ALA A 80 -5.74 21.69 3.63
C ALA A 80 -5.89 22.92 4.54
N VAL A 81 -5.12 23.00 5.63
CA VAL A 81 -5.10 24.17 6.52
C VAL A 81 -4.59 25.41 5.77
N LEU A 82 -3.47 25.30 5.05
CA LEU A 82 -2.90 26.42 4.30
C LEU A 82 -3.84 26.93 3.19
N ALA A 83 -4.49 26.03 2.45
CA ALA A 83 -5.48 26.38 1.44
C ALA A 83 -6.64 27.20 2.05
N ARG A 84 -7.13 26.79 3.23
CA ARG A 84 -8.19 27.51 3.95
C ARG A 84 -7.75 28.88 4.45
N LEU A 85 -6.51 29.01 4.92
CA LEU A 85 -5.97 30.27 5.45
C LEU A 85 -5.67 31.29 4.35
N THR A 86 -5.22 30.82 3.18
CA THR A 86 -4.79 31.68 2.08
C THR A 86 -5.87 31.91 1.02
N GLY A 87 -6.92 31.09 1.01
CA GLY A 87 -7.93 31.06 -0.06
C GLY A 87 -7.41 30.48 -1.38
N LEU A 88 -6.20 29.91 -1.38
CA LEU A 88 -5.56 29.31 -2.56
C LEU A 88 -5.84 27.81 -2.61
N ASP A 89 -7.01 27.44 -3.11
CA ASP A 89 -7.40 26.03 -3.30
C ASP A 89 -6.42 25.25 -4.20
N GLY A 90 -5.68 25.96 -5.06
CA GLY A 90 -4.63 25.38 -5.91
C GLY A 90 -3.51 24.68 -5.14
N LEU A 91 -3.28 24.99 -3.86
CA LEU A 91 -2.27 24.32 -3.03
C LEU A 91 -2.54 22.82 -2.85
N ILE A 92 -3.81 22.41 -2.92
CA ILE A 92 -4.22 21.00 -2.80
C ILE A 92 -3.65 20.17 -3.97
N SER A 93 -3.40 20.79 -5.13
CA SER A 93 -2.83 20.09 -6.30
C SER A 93 -1.43 19.52 -6.06
N LEU A 94 -0.68 20.04 -5.09
CA LEU A 94 0.63 19.51 -4.70
C LEU A 94 0.55 18.08 -4.14
N SER A 95 -0.61 17.68 -3.61
CA SER A 95 -0.84 16.31 -3.12
C SER A 95 -0.72 15.25 -4.22
N TYR A 96 -1.03 15.60 -5.48
CA TYR A 96 -0.98 14.66 -6.60
C TYR A 96 0.44 14.17 -6.89
N GLY A 97 1.46 14.95 -6.55
CA GLY A 97 2.87 14.55 -6.66
C GLY A 97 3.26 13.40 -5.73
N LEU A 98 2.50 13.13 -4.67
CA LEU A 98 2.79 12.02 -3.76
C LEU A 98 2.07 10.71 -4.11
N ILE A 99 1.21 10.72 -5.13
CA ILE A 99 0.48 9.52 -5.56
C ILE A 99 1.45 8.46 -6.09
N ILE A 100 2.37 8.85 -6.97
CA ILE A 100 3.33 7.92 -7.59
C ILE A 100 4.23 7.25 -6.53
N PRO A 101 4.91 7.98 -5.63
CA PRO A 101 5.76 7.36 -4.61
C PRO A 101 4.92 6.53 -3.63
N GLY A 102 3.66 6.91 -3.37
CA GLY A 102 2.70 6.10 -2.60
C GLY A 102 2.39 4.76 -3.25
N LEU A 103 2.15 4.74 -4.56
CA LEU A 103 1.96 3.52 -5.33
C LEU A 103 3.25 2.68 -5.41
N ALA A 104 4.40 3.33 -5.55
CA ALA A 104 5.70 2.66 -5.61
C ALA A 104 6.04 1.94 -4.30
N VAL A 105 5.91 2.62 -3.16
CA VAL A 105 6.15 1.98 -1.84
C VAL A 105 5.09 0.92 -1.53
N GLY A 106 3.83 1.15 -1.92
CA GLY A 106 2.77 0.14 -1.80
C GLY A 106 3.08 -1.14 -2.58
N ALA A 107 3.69 -1.01 -3.77
CA ALA A 107 4.00 -2.16 -4.62
C ALA A 107 5.15 -2.97 -4.01
N ARG A 108 6.21 -2.27 -3.60
CA ARG A 108 7.36 -2.87 -2.89
C ARG A 108 6.97 -3.51 -1.56
N ARG A 109 5.92 -3.00 -0.91
CA ARG A 109 5.38 -3.59 0.31
C ARG A 109 4.55 -4.86 0.04
N LEU A 110 3.81 -4.92 -1.06
CA LEU A 110 3.15 -6.17 -1.47
C LEU A 110 4.15 -7.24 -1.93
N HIS A 111 5.28 -6.81 -2.50
CA HIS A 111 6.39 -7.70 -2.83
C HIS A 111 7.00 -8.38 -1.59
N ASP A 112 6.93 -7.77 -0.40
CA ASP A 112 7.37 -8.41 0.85
C ASP A 112 6.59 -9.68 1.22
N ILE A 113 5.32 -9.74 0.83
CA ILE A 113 4.44 -10.90 1.02
C ILE A 113 4.36 -11.77 -0.25
N ASN A 114 5.32 -11.59 -1.18
CA ASN A 114 5.42 -12.28 -2.46
C ASN A 114 4.16 -12.14 -3.36
N ARG A 115 3.38 -11.07 -3.17
CA ARG A 115 2.23 -10.72 -4.01
C ARG A 115 2.64 -9.67 -5.03
N SER A 116 1.97 -9.61 -6.18
CA SER A 116 2.22 -8.57 -7.19
C SER A 116 1.74 -7.18 -6.72
N GLY A 117 2.41 -6.11 -7.17
CA GLY A 117 1.98 -4.73 -6.89
C GLY A 117 0.57 -4.38 -7.38
N TRP A 118 0.04 -5.13 -8.38
CA TRP A 118 -1.32 -5.00 -8.89
C TRP A 118 -2.41 -5.23 -7.84
N TRP A 119 -2.09 -5.90 -6.73
CA TRP A 119 -3.04 -6.08 -5.63
C TRP A 119 -3.45 -4.76 -4.97
N GLN A 120 -2.75 -3.64 -5.20
CA GLN A 120 -3.23 -2.31 -4.77
C GLN A 120 -4.57 -1.92 -5.39
N LEU A 121 -4.92 -2.47 -6.56
CA LEU A 121 -6.17 -2.11 -7.23
C LEU A 121 -7.42 -2.45 -6.42
N ILE A 122 -7.34 -3.44 -5.51
CA ILE A 122 -8.45 -3.79 -4.62
C ILE A 122 -8.83 -2.62 -3.68
N GLY A 123 -7.90 -1.71 -3.41
CA GLY A 123 -8.12 -0.52 -2.60
C GLY A 123 -8.96 0.56 -3.27
N PHE A 124 -9.06 0.58 -4.60
CA PHE A 124 -9.93 1.52 -5.32
C PHE A 124 -11.43 1.12 -5.26
N GLY A 125 -11.71 -0.15 -4.93
CA GLY A 125 -13.07 -0.65 -4.72
C GLY A 125 -13.42 -0.76 -3.23
N PHE A 126 -14.16 -1.82 -2.87
CA PHE A 126 -14.55 -2.10 -1.48
C PHE A 126 -13.48 -2.89 -0.69
N GLY A 127 -12.30 -3.13 -1.28
CA GLY A 127 -11.23 -3.94 -0.71
C GLY A 127 -10.23 -3.17 0.14
N TRP A 128 -10.49 -1.90 0.48
CA TRP A 128 -9.55 -1.06 1.22
C TRP A 128 -9.09 -1.70 2.55
N PHE A 129 -10.01 -2.26 3.33
CA PHE A 129 -9.67 -2.95 4.58
C PHE A 129 -8.77 -4.17 4.35
N VAL A 130 -9.01 -4.92 3.28
CA VAL A 130 -8.16 -6.07 2.91
C VAL A 130 -6.77 -5.60 2.48
N LEU A 131 -6.69 -4.51 1.72
CA LEU A 131 -5.42 -3.93 1.31
C LEU A 131 -4.60 -3.44 2.52
N VAL A 132 -5.23 -2.72 3.45
CA VAL A 132 -4.56 -2.28 4.68
C VAL A 132 -4.09 -3.48 5.50
N TYR A 133 -4.92 -4.53 5.62
CA TYR A 133 -4.52 -5.77 6.26
C TYR A 133 -3.29 -6.39 5.58
N MET A 134 -3.27 -6.50 4.25
CA MET A 134 -2.13 -7.00 3.47
C MET A 134 -0.85 -6.18 3.67
N LEU A 135 -0.98 -4.85 3.73
CA LEU A 135 0.14 -3.93 3.95
C LEU A 135 0.68 -4.00 5.39
N ALA A 136 -0.17 -4.37 6.35
CA ALA A 136 0.20 -4.56 7.76
C ALA A 136 0.86 -5.92 8.07
N GLN A 137 0.72 -6.92 7.19
CA GLN A 137 1.19 -8.29 7.44
C GLN A 137 2.70 -8.40 7.70
N PRO A 138 3.16 -9.37 8.50
CA PRO A 138 4.59 -9.64 8.60
C PRO A 138 5.23 -10.02 7.27
N PRO A 139 6.50 -9.62 7.02
CA PRO A 139 7.23 -10.11 5.85
C PRO A 139 7.33 -11.64 5.90
N GLN A 140 7.48 -12.26 4.74
CA GLN A 140 7.70 -13.70 4.66
C GLN A 140 9.06 -14.07 5.29
N ASN A 141 9.09 -15.07 6.17
CA ASN A 141 10.31 -15.55 6.81
C ASN A 141 11.09 -16.47 5.87
N ASP A 142 11.85 -15.86 4.96
CA ASP A 142 12.66 -16.60 3.96
C ASP A 142 13.70 -17.56 4.59
N ILE A 143 14.05 -17.35 5.87
CA ILE A 143 15.02 -18.17 6.61
C ILE A 143 14.39 -19.49 7.07
N GLU A 144 13.22 -19.43 7.70
CA GLU A 144 12.47 -20.62 8.15
C GLU A 144 12.06 -21.48 6.97
N GLU A 145 11.66 -20.86 5.86
CA GLU A 145 11.30 -21.58 4.65
C GLU A 145 12.50 -22.31 4.04
N LYS A 146 13.67 -21.66 3.98
CA LYS A 146 14.89 -22.31 3.52
C LYS A 146 15.28 -23.46 4.43
N ALA A 147 15.22 -23.30 5.74
CA ALA A 147 15.50 -24.38 6.70
C ALA A 147 14.60 -25.60 6.46
N ALA A 148 13.29 -25.39 6.26
CA ALA A 148 12.33 -26.46 6.00
C ALA A 148 12.50 -27.20 4.65
N VAL A 149 13.26 -26.64 3.70
CA VAL A 149 13.58 -27.31 2.41
C VAL A 149 14.81 -28.22 2.53
N PHE A 150 15.67 -27.98 3.52
CA PHE A 150 16.89 -28.76 3.74
C PHE A 150 16.75 -29.85 4.82
N ASP A 151 15.61 -29.91 5.52
CA ASP A 151 15.20 -31.00 6.42
C ASP A 151 14.41 -32.08 5.67
#